data_AF-A0A0P9DP99-F1
#
_entry.id   AF-A0A0P9DP99-F1
#
_cell.length_a   1.000
_cell.length_b   1.000
_cell.length_c   1.000
_cell.angle_alpha   90.00
_cell.angle_beta   90.00
_cell.angle_gamma   90.00
#
_symmetry.space_group_name_H-M   'P 1'
#
loop_
_entity.id
_entity.type
_entity.pdbx_description
1 polymer ?
#
loop_
_entity_poly.entity_id
_entity_poly.type
_entity_poly.pdbx_seq_one_letter_code
_entity_poly.pdbx_strand_id
1 'polypeptide(L)'
;MTPALIALPSPELAIPGFAELPEPIQAAIEHLSTPFPIEEVKVRPGAVRRDGTAALCLAYSDWWTGYLPRLNDEIGPNNWSIILRPWGEHQIIARLRAFGGLIEKESSGSAKGEANGAQEAEAQAKKRACAEGLMLGLYYYFLPNVWGKGERVGKEFVFAEGEEQRCVYEMYARAGLIARSSPSELIPRAGRTARGEASRPPAITPTPSAAPESAPATARAATARRSLEQAERRVGLRQPSTETPPPDSDLPVSTRSTLASDAQLGLITRLITHLRNSEDATSKETAAALDALGARFGIASMSSLRSTADVRRVASRLTKRHAMQLIDHLNGLTPTGQAQAA
;
A
#
# COMPACT_ATOMS: atom_id res chain seq x y z
N MET A 1 8.00 -27.00 30.89
CA MET A 1 8.87 -26.40 29.87
C MET A 1 8.47 -24.96 29.69
N THR A 2 9.27 -24.02 30.16
CA THR A 2 9.09 -22.58 29.87
C THR A 2 9.20 -22.41 28.35
N PRO A 3 8.24 -21.73 27.68
CA PRO A 3 8.39 -21.46 26.26
C PRO A 3 9.70 -20.67 26.07
N ALA A 4 10.58 -21.17 25.21
CA ALA A 4 11.78 -20.44 24.83
C ALA A 4 11.30 -19.17 24.09
N LEU A 5 11.44 -18.00 24.72
CA LEU A 5 11.24 -16.74 24.03
C LEU A 5 12.22 -16.72 22.85
N ILE A 6 11.69 -16.46 21.67
CA ILE A 6 12.54 -16.24 20.51
C ILE A 6 13.18 -14.87 20.70
N ALA A 7 14.51 -14.87 20.82
CA ALA A 7 15.28 -13.64 20.77
C ALA A 7 15.30 -13.15 19.33
N LEU A 8 14.39 -12.25 18.99
CA LEU A 8 14.49 -11.50 17.74
C LEU A 8 15.73 -10.60 17.83
N PRO A 9 16.54 -10.51 16.76
CA PRO A 9 17.67 -9.58 16.76
C PRO A 9 17.14 -8.16 16.93
N SER A 10 17.83 -7.34 17.73
CA SER A 10 17.53 -5.92 17.80
C SER A 10 18.09 -5.20 16.56
N PRO A 11 17.58 -4.01 16.21
CA PRO A 11 18.12 -3.22 15.11
C PRO A 11 19.62 -2.93 15.21
N GLU A 12 20.13 -2.70 16.42
CA GLU A 12 21.56 -2.48 16.68
C GLU A 12 22.43 -3.65 16.25
N LEU A 13 21.91 -4.88 16.37
CA LEU A 13 22.63 -6.09 15.99
C LEU A 13 22.43 -6.44 14.51
N ALA A 14 21.28 -6.11 13.94
CA ALA A 14 20.91 -6.48 12.58
C ALA A 14 21.40 -5.50 11.51
N ILE A 15 21.49 -4.21 11.85
CA ILE A 15 21.81 -3.14 10.91
C ILE A 15 23.13 -2.48 11.31
N PRO A 16 24.22 -2.65 10.53
CA PRO A 16 25.49 -1.98 10.79
C PRO A 16 25.32 -0.46 10.84
N GLY A 17 25.86 0.18 11.88
CA GLY A 17 25.79 1.63 12.07
C GLY A 17 24.41 2.15 12.52
N PHE A 18 23.49 1.28 12.97
CA PHE A 18 22.15 1.68 13.39
C PHE A 18 22.14 2.84 14.42
N ALA A 19 23.00 2.76 15.44
CA ALA A 19 23.10 3.78 16.49
C ALA A 19 23.57 5.15 15.99
N GLU A 20 24.17 5.22 14.79
CA GLU A 20 24.63 6.46 14.16
C GLU A 20 23.55 7.08 13.25
N LEU A 21 22.44 6.38 13.01
CA LEU A 21 21.33 6.90 12.22
C LEU A 21 20.58 8.01 12.97
N PRO A 22 19.97 8.97 12.26
CA PRO A 22 19.05 9.93 12.88
C PRO A 22 17.95 9.24 13.70
N GLU A 23 17.61 9.80 14.88
CA GLU A 23 16.58 9.23 15.78
C GLU A 23 15.24 8.89 15.08
N PRO A 24 14.70 9.72 14.17
CA PRO A 24 13.47 9.36 13.47
C PRO A 24 13.60 8.11 12.57
N ILE A 25 14.80 7.85 12.05
CA ILE A 25 15.08 6.66 11.24
C ILE A 25 15.20 5.43 12.13
N GLN A 26 15.87 5.57 13.28
CA GLN A 26 15.93 4.51 14.28
C GLN A 26 14.51 4.08 14.70
N ALA A 27 13.67 5.05 15.07
CA ALA A 27 12.28 4.81 15.46
C ALA A 27 11.45 4.13 14.34
N ALA A 28 11.61 4.56 13.08
CA ALA A 28 10.92 3.94 11.95
C ALA A 28 11.32 2.47 11.76
N ILE A 29 12.61 2.15 11.91
CA ILE A 29 13.09 0.77 11.81
C ILE A 29 12.60 -0.08 12.98
N GLU A 30 12.62 0.46 14.21
CA GLU A 30 12.04 -0.22 15.38
C GLU A 30 10.56 -0.56 15.12
N HIS A 31 9.77 0.41 14.63
CA HIS A 31 8.38 0.16 14.28
C HIS A 31 8.22 -0.88 13.18
N LEU A 32 9.03 -0.82 12.11
CA LEU A 32 9.03 -1.81 11.01
C LEU A 32 9.41 -3.22 11.46
N SER A 33 10.24 -3.33 12.50
CA SER A 33 10.68 -4.61 13.07
C SER A 33 9.58 -5.35 13.83
N THR A 34 8.51 -4.66 14.26
CA THR A 34 7.44 -5.29 15.04
C THR A 34 6.66 -6.34 14.20
N PRO A 35 6.13 -7.40 14.81
CA PRO A 35 5.36 -8.41 14.08
C PRO A 35 4.12 -7.82 13.38
N PHE A 36 3.74 -8.37 12.23
CA PHE A 36 2.43 -8.08 11.63
C PHE A 36 1.30 -8.59 12.54
N PRO A 37 0.12 -7.92 12.52
CA PRO A 37 -1.10 -8.44 13.14
C PRO A 37 -1.38 -9.86 12.67
N ILE A 38 -1.82 -10.72 13.60
CA ILE A 38 -1.94 -12.16 13.36
C ILE A 38 -2.95 -12.49 12.24
N GLU A 39 -3.98 -11.66 12.11
CA GLU A 39 -5.04 -11.73 11.11
C GLU A 39 -4.57 -11.36 9.69
N GLU A 40 -3.43 -10.68 9.56
CA GLU A 40 -2.83 -10.31 8.27
C GLU A 40 -1.81 -11.35 7.78
N VAL A 41 -1.40 -12.27 8.66
CA VAL A 41 -0.39 -13.28 8.37
C VAL A 41 -1.05 -14.46 7.68
N LYS A 42 -0.49 -14.84 6.54
CA LYS A 42 -0.90 -16.01 5.77
C LYS A 42 0.11 -17.13 5.98
N VAL A 43 -0.29 -18.35 5.70
CA VAL A 43 0.63 -19.49 5.60
C VAL A 43 0.53 -20.11 4.21
N ARG A 44 1.63 -20.71 3.78
CA ARG A 44 1.66 -21.58 2.61
C ARG A 44 2.30 -22.92 2.96
N PRO A 45 1.96 -24.00 2.25
CA PRO A 45 2.58 -25.30 2.49
C PRO A 45 4.06 -25.28 2.09
N GLY A 46 4.90 -25.74 3.00
CA GLY A 46 6.31 -26.04 2.78
C GLY A 46 6.52 -27.53 2.53
N ALA A 47 7.47 -28.14 3.25
CA ALA A 47 7.72 -29.57 3.17
C ALA A 47 6.47 -30.36 3.62
N VAL A 48 6.01 -31.29 2.79
CA VAL A 48 4.86 -32.17 3.10
C VAL A 48 5.39 -33.49 3.68
N ARG A 49 4.74 -33.98 4.75
CA ARG A 49 5.08 -35.29 5.34
C ARG A 49 4.94 -36.41 4.33
N ARG A 50 5.66 -37.51 4.59
CA ARG A 50 5.64 -38.71 3.75
C ARG A 50 4.25 -39.33 3.63
N ASP A 51 3.45 -39.27 4.69
CA ASP A 51 2.07 -39.76 4.72
C ASP A 51 1.05 -38.82 4.05
N GLY A 52 1.47 -37.61 3.66
CA GLY A 52 0.61 -36.62 3.03
C GLY A 52 -0.40 -35.94 3.94
N THR A 53 -0.34 -36.15 5.27
CA THR A 53 -1.37 -35.67 6.22
C THR A 53 -1.11 -34.27 6.79
N ALA A 54 0.12 -33.76 6.62
CA ALA A 54 0.52 -32.46 7.11
C ALA A 54 1.62 -31.83 6.26
N ALA A 55 1.66 -30.51 6.23
CA ALA A 55 2.74 -29.72 5.65
C ALA A 55 3.33 -28.76 6.69
N LEU A 56 4.61 -28.47 6.56
CA LEU A 56 5.27 -27.41 7.33
C LEU A 56 4.62 -26.07 6.94
N CYS A 57 4.06 -25.35 7.90
CA CYS A 57 3.48 -24.04 7.69
C CYS A 57 4.60 -23.01 7.48
N LEU A 58 4.58 -22.27 6.36
CA LEU A 58 5.51 -21.18 6.08
C LEU A 58 4.73 -19.86 6.14
N ALA A 59 4.91 -19.10 7.22
CA ALA A 59 4.23 -17.82 7.42
C ALA A 59 4.79 -16.73 6.50
N TYR A 60 3.90 -15.86 6.00
CA TYR A 60 4.25 -14.70 5.19
C TYR A 60 3.14 -13.64 5.24
N SER A 61 3.52 -12.39 4.97
CA SER A 61 2.56 -11.34 4.57
C SER A 61 2.67 -11.07 3.08
N ASP A 62 1.58 -10.64 2.47
CA ASP A 62 1.56 -10.22 1.08
C ASP A 62 2.30 -8.91 0.86
N TRP A 63 2.81 -8.76 -0.37
CA TRP A 63 3.51 -7.53 -0.74
C TRP A 63 2.56 -6.32 -0.71
N TRP A 64 1.42 -6.42 -1.38
CA TRP A 64 0.50 -5.30 -1.58
C TRP A 64 -0.29 -4.91 -0.34
N THR A 65 -0.64 -5.87 0.52
CA THR A 65 -1.48 -5.62 1.70
C THR A 65 -0.71 -5.60 3.01
N GLY A 66 0.49 -6.19 3.06
CA GLY A 66 1.32 -6.19 4.28
C GLY A 66 2.52 -5.26 4.15
N TYR A 67 3.45 -5.57 3.24
CA TYR A 67 4.73 -4.85 3.17
C TYR A 67 4.56 -3.41 2.66
N LEU A 68 3.85 -3.23 1.54
CA LEU A 68 3.77 -1.93 0.86
C LEU A 68 3.10 -0.85 1.72
N PRO A 69 1.93 -1.09 2.35
CA PRO A 69 1.29 -0.08 3.20
C PRO A 69 2.21 0.31 4.35
N ARG A 70 2.78 -0.67 5.04
CA ARG A 70 3.65 -0.45 6.19
C ARG A 70 4.94 0.31 5.86
N LEU A 71 5.55 0.04 4.70
CA LEU A 71 6.67 0.84 4.19
C LEU A 71 6.25 2.29 3.93
N ASN A 72 5.07 2.50 3.33
CA ASN A 72 4.58 3.83 3.03
C ASN A 72 4.19 4.61 4.29
N ASP A 73 3.64 3.94 5.29
CA ASP A 73 3.20 4.56 6.53
C ASP A 73 4.39 4.96 7.41
N GLU A 74 5.40 4.08 7.56
CA GLU A 74 6.56 4.34 8.43
C GLU A 74 7.65 5.19 7.76
N ILE A 75 7.91 4.99 6.47
CA ILE A 75 9.03 5.64 5.77
C ILE A 75 8.54 6.80 4.89
N GLY A 76 7.30 6.73 4.39
CA GLY A 76 6.77 7.60 3.35
C GLY A 76 7.09 7.07 1.94
N PRO A 77 6.13 7.15 0.99
CA PRO A 77 6.26 6.52 -0.33
C PRO A 77 7.40 7.06 -1.21
N ASN A 78 7.94 8.24 -0.89
CA ASN A 78 9.03 8.87 -1.65
C ASN A 78 10.42 8.63 -1.03
N ASN A 79 10.49 7.97 0.12
CA ASN A 79 11.72 7.80 0.90
C ASN A 79 12.28 6.37 0.81
N TRP A 80 11.68 5.50 0.01
CA TRP A 80 12.20 4.18 -0.30
C TRP A 80 11.96 3.84 -1.78
N SER A 81 12.78 2.94 -2.31
CA SER A 81 12.62 2.40 -3.66
C SER A 81 13.21 1.00 -3.73
N ILE A 82 12.65 0.17 -4.61
CA ILE A 82 13.24 -1.13 -4.96
C ILE A 82 13.44 -1.19 -6.48
N ILE A 83 14.67 -1.47 -6.88
CA ILE A 83 15.02 -1.73 -8.28
C ILE A 83 15.24 -3.23 -8.44
N LEU A 84 14.55 -3.82 -9.41
CA LEU A 84 14.67 -5.24 -9.74
C LEU A 84 15.66 -5.43 -10.89
N ARG A 85 16.49 -6.46 -10.79
CA ARG A 85 17.41 -6.87 -11.85
C ARG A 85 17.31 -8.38 -12.05
N PRO A 86 17.29 -8.87 -13.31
CA PRO A 86 17.38 -10.30 -13.56
C PRO A 86 18.72 -10.83 -13.07
N TRP A 87 18.72 -12.05 -12.54
CA TRP A 87 19.92 -12.78 -12.15
C TRP A 87 19.79 -14.24 -12.61
N GLY A 88 20.34 -14.54 -13.79
CA GLY A 88 20.09 -15.82 -14.44
C GLY A 88 18.63 -15.98 -14.88
N GLU A 89 18.23 -17.21 -15.17
CA GLU A 89 16.94 -17.52 -15.81
C GLU A 89 15.76 -17.54 -14.84
N HIS A 90 16.00 -17.90 -13.57
CA HIS A 90 14.94 -18.13 -12.57
C HIS A 90 15.14 -17.34 -11.28
N GLN A 91 16.01 -16.33 -11.28
CA GLN A 91 16.29 -15.52 -10.10
C GLN A 91 16.25 -14.03 -10.42
N ILE A 92 15.88 -13.25 -9.39
CA ILE A 92 15.78 -11.80 -9.44
C ILE A 92 16.52 -11.25 -8.22
N ILE A 93 17.30 -10.21 -8.42
CA ILE A 93 17.89 -9.40 -7.35
C ILE A 93 17.01 -8.17 -7.16
N ALA A 94 16.62 -7.90 -5.91
CA ALA A 94 16.00 -6.66 -5.50
C ALA A 94 17.03 -5.80 -4.77
N ARG A 95 17.29 -4.59 -5.28
CA ARG A 95 18.06 -3.54 -4.59
C ARG A 95 17.09 -2.57 -3.93
N LEU A 96 17.02 -2.63 -2.60
CA LEU A 96 16.35 -1.67 -1.74
C LEU A 96 17.26 -0.46 -1.49
N ARG A 97 16.68 0.73 -1.58
CA ARG A 97 17.27 1.98 -1.08
C ARG A 97 16.22 2.71 -0.25
N ALA A 98 16.55 3.07 1.00
CA ALA A 98 15.66 3.76 1.92
C ALA A 98 16.35 4.96 2.60
N PHE A 99 15.54 5.88 3.12
CA PHE A 99 15.97 7.06 3.87
C PHE A 99 17.05 7.88 3.14
N GLY A 100 16.83 8.21 1.87
CA GLY A 100 17.78 8.97 1.06
C GLY A 100 19.04 8.18 0.63
N GLY A 101 19.12 6.88 0.93
CA GLY A 101 20.31 6.04 0.67
C GLY A 101 21.18 5.78 1.88
N LEU A 102 20.72 6.14 3.08
CA LEU A 102 21.40 5.74 4.31
C LEU A 102 21.32 4.22 4.53
N ILE A 103 20.26 3.58 4.01
CA ILE A 103 20.14 2.13 4.00
C ILE A 103 20.03 1.65 2.56
N GLU A 104 20.99 0.82 2.17
CA GLU A 104 20.98 0.09 0.90
C GLU A 104 21.16 -1.40 1.17
N LYS A 105 20.31 -2.22 0.55
CA LYS A 105 20.39 -3.66 0.68
C LYS A 105 20.02 -4.35 -0.62
N GLU A 106 20.74 -5.42 -0.93
CA GLU A 106 20.42 -6.30 -2.03
C GLU A 106 20.08 -7.69 -1.49
N SER A 107 19.03 -8.29 -2.01
CA SER A 107 18.75 -9.69 -1.76
C SER A 107 18.10 -10.33 -2.99
N SER A 108 18.12 -11.66 -3.03
CA SER A 108 17.66 -12.44 -4.17
C SER A 108 16.41 -13.25 -3.86
N GLY A 109 15.62 -13.45 -4.90
CA GLY A 109 14.51 -14.38 -4.93
C GLY A 109 14.66 -15.33 -6.11
N SER A 110 14.12 -16.54 -5.95
CA SER A 110 14.20 -17.62 -6.92
C SER A 110 12.86 -18.30 -7.08
N ALA A 111 12.54 -18.73 -8.29
CA ALA A 111 11.37 -19.55 -8.55
C ALA A 111 11.73 -20.99 -8.88
N LYS A 112 10.74 -21.87 -8.68
CA LYS A 112 10.87 -23.32 -8.94
C LYS A 112 10.10 -23.79 -10.18
N GLY A 113 9.34 -22.92 -10.86
CA GLY A 113 8.52 -23.27 -12.02
C GLY A 113 8.27 -22.10 -12.95
N GLU A 114 7.77 -22.39 -14.15
CA GLU A 114 7.72 -21.44 -15.27
C GLU A 114 6.52 -20.50 -15.26
N ALA A 115 5.32 -21.00 -14.95
CA ALA A 115 4.07 -20.26 -15.18
C ALA A 115 3.96 -18.93 -14.41
N ASN A 116 4.43 -18.89 -13.16
CA ASN A 116 4.45 -17.70 -12.29
C ASN A 116 5.83 -17.42 -11.69
N GLY A 117 6.89 -17.99 -12.29
CA GLY A 117 8.21 -17.99 -11.67
C GLY A 117 8.80 -16.58 -11.50
N ALA A 118 8.59 -15.71 -12.49
CA ALA A 118 9.07 -14.34 -12.39
C ALA A 118 8.41 -13.59 -11.21
N GLN A 119 7.09 -13.70 -11.03
CA GLN A 119 6.39 -13.04 -9.93
C GLN A 119 6.78 -13.60 -8.56
N GLU A 120 6.98 -14.92 -8.45
CA GLU A 120 7.43 -15.55 -7.20
C GLU A 120 8.84 -15.09 -6.82
N ALA A 121 9.78 -15.10 -7.78
CA ALA A 121 11.14 -14.64 -7.57
C ALA A 121 11.17 -13.16 -7.19
N GLU A 122 10.37 -12.32 -7.87
CA GLU A 122 10.25 -10.89 -7.56
C GLU A 122 9.73 -10.66 -6.15
N ALA A 123 8.60 -11.29 -5.78
CA ALA A 123 7.99 -11.11 -4.48
C ALA A 123 8.92 -11.58 -3.35
N GLN A 124 9.64 -12.69 -3.56
CA GLN A 124 10.61 -13.18 -2.60
C GLN A 124 11.80 -12.23 -2.46
N ALA A 125 12.36 -11.74 -3.56
CA ALA A 125 13.50 -10.82 -3.55
C ALA A 125 13.17 -9.53 -2.80
N LYS A 126 12.01 -8.92 -3.11
CA LYS A 126 11.51 -7.70 -2.44
C LYS A 126 11.39 -7.90 -0.93
N LYS A 127 10.68 -8.94 -0.50
CA LYS A 127 10.44 -9.21 0.93
C LYS A 127 11.76 -9.46 1.68
N ARG A 128 12.72 -10.17 1.07
CA ARG A 128 14.04 -10.40 1.67
C ARG A 128 14.87 -9.13 1.79
N ALA A 129 14.90 -8.29 0.76
CA ALA A 129 15.60 -7.01 0.83
C ALA A 129 15.04 -6.13 1.95
N CYS A 130 13.70 -6.10 2.12
CA CYS A 130 13.05 -5.41 3.25
C CYS A 130 13.40 -6.04 4.60
N ALA A 131 13.38 -7.38 4.72
CA ALA A 131 13.70 -8.08 5.96
C ALA A 131 15.16 -7.83 6.39
N GLU A 132 16.11 -7.88 5.46
CA GLU A 132 17.53 -7.72 5.81
C GLU A 132 17.95 -6.25 5.94
N GLY A 133 17.30 -5.32 5.24
CA GLY A 133 17.66 -3.90 5.26
C GLY A 133 16.90 -3.08 6.30
N LEU A 134 15.64 -3.44 6.57
CA LEU A 134 14.71 -2.67 7.41
C LEU A 134 14.08 -3.51 8.51
N MET A 135 14.47 -4.78 8.65
CA MET A 135 13.88 -5.75 9.58
C MET A 135 12.39 -6.05 9.38
N LEU A 136 11.77 -5.48 8.36
CA LEU A 136 10.35 -5.68 8.05
C LEU A 136 10.10 -7.13 7.65
N GLY A 137 9.39 -7.87 8.50
CA GLY A 137 9.12 -9.29 8.31
C GLY A 137 10.32 -10.21 8.58
N LEU A 138 11.42 -9.71 9.15
CA LEU A 138 12.58 -10.52 9.52
C LEU A 138 12.22 -11.59 10.57
N TYR A 139 11.29 -11.27 11.47
CA TYR A 139 10.84 -12.20 12.51
C TYR A 139 10.25 -13.51 11.96
N TYR A 140 9.74 -13.53 10.71
CA TYR A 140 9.22 -14.75 10.07
C TYR A 140 10.28 -15.86 10.01
N TYR A 141 11.56 -15.52 9.87
CA TYR A 141 12.66 -16.48 9.82
C TYR A 141 12.98 -17.11 11.17
N PHE A 142 12.49 -16.51 12.26
CA PHE A 142 12.70 -16.98 13.62
C PHE A 142 11.47 -17.67 14.19
N LEU A 143 10.32 -17.65 13.50
CA LEU A 143 9.12 -18.34 13.96
C LEU A 143 9.35 -19.85 14.07
N PRO A 144 8.78 -20.51 15.10
CA PRO A 144 9.00 -21.93 15.32
C PRO A 144 8.27 -22.76 14.27
N ASN A 145 8.86 -23.89 13.90
CA ASN A 145 8.24 -24.81 12.96
C ASN A 145 6.92 -25.36 13.51
N VAL A 146 5.84 -25.17 12.75
CA VAL A 146 4.51 -25.72 13.04
C VAL A 146 4.03 -26.50 11.83
N TRP A 147 3.47 -27.69 12.07
CA TRP A 147 2.88 -28.53 11.03
C TRP A 147 1.37 -28.29 11.00
N GLY A 148 0.84 -27.91 9.83
CA GLY A 148 -0.59 -27.75 9.58
C GLY A 148 -1.17 -29.03 8.98
N LYS A 149 -2.35 -29.43 9.45
CA LYS A 149 -3.05 -30.61 8.93
C LYS A 149 -3.74 -30.29 7.60
N GLY A 150 -3.89 -31.29 6.76
CA GLY A 150 -4.51 -31.15 5.45
C GLY A 150 -4.31 -32.39 4.60
N GLU A 151 -4.43 -32.22 3.30
CA GLU A 151 -4.30 -33.32 2.34
C GLU A 151 -3.61 -32.87 1.06
N ARG A 152 -3.08 -33.84 0.31
CA ARG A 152 -2.55 -33.59 -1.03
C ARG A 152 -3.68 -33.61 -2.04
N VAL A 153 -3.75 -32.57 -2.86
CA VAL A 153 -4.67 -32.46 -3.99
C VAL A 153 -3.82 -32.32 -5.26
N GLY A 154 -3.60 -33.44 -5.95
CA GLY A 154 -2.69 -33.50 -7.09
C GLY A 154 -1.22 -33.26 -6.68
N LYS A 155 -0.62 -32.19 -7.22
CA LYS A 155 0.76 -31.76 -6.88
C LYS A 155 0.82 -30.77 -5.71
N GLU A 156 -0.33 -30.27 -5.28
CA GLU A 156 -0.44 -29.24 -4.24
C GLU A 156 -0.87 -29.85 -2.91
N PHE A 157 -0.67 -29.08 -1.83
CA PHE A 157 -1.15 -29.42 -0.50
C PHE A 157 -2.15 -28.36 -0.06
N VAL A 158 -3.30 -28.79 0.42
CA VAL A 158 -4.37 -27.90 0.90
C VAL A 158 -4.53 -28.12 2.39
N PHE A 159 -4.44 -27.03 3.17
CA PHE A 159 -4.69 -27.08 4.60
C PHE A 159 -6.17 -27.35 4.88
N ALA A 160 -6.46 -28.09 5.95
CA ALA A 160 -7.83 -28.26 6.41
C ALA A 160 -8.42 -26.92 6.90
N GLU A 161 -9.74 -26.81 6.92
CA GLU A 161 -10.43 -25.59 7.33
C GLU A 161 -9.96 -25.08 8.70
N GLY A 162 -9.52 -23.82 8.75
CA GLY A 162 -9.02 -23.16 9.96
C GLY A 162 -7.62 -23.57 10.42
N GLU A 163 -6.96 -24.53 9.76
CA GLU A 163 -5.59 -24.94 10.13
C GLU A 163 -4.55 -23.84 9.86
N GLU A 164 -4.79 -23.01 8.85
CA GLU A 164 -3.92 -21.87 8.54
C GLU A 164 -3.82 -20.90 9.72
N GLN A 165 -4.96 -20.40 10.20
CA GLN A 165 -5.02 -19.48 11.33
C GLN A 165 -4.50 -20.13 12.62
N ARG A 166 -4.81 -21.41 12.84
CA ARG A 166 -4.29 -22.17 13.98
C ARG A 166 -2.76 -22.26 13.95
N CYS A 167 -2.19 -22.52 12.77
CA CYS A 167 -0.73 -22.55 12.56
C CYS A 167 -0.10 -21.21 12.93
N VAL A 168 -0.64 -20.09 12.44
CA VAL A 168 -0.11 -18.74 12.74
C VAL A 168 -0.18 -18.45 14.24
N TYR A 169 -1.34 -18.70 14.86
CA TYR A 169 -1.51 -18.49 16.30
C TYR A 169 -0.49 -19.30 17.11
N GLU A 170 -0.31 -20.56 16.75
CA GLU A 170 0.65 -21.43 17.42
C GLU A 170 2.10 -20.94 17.23
N MET A 171 2.47 -20.45 16.04
CA MET A 171 3.79 -19.87 15.81
C MET A 171 4.03 -18.65 16.71
N TYR A 172 3.09 -17.70 16.71
CA TYR A 172 3.18 -16.46 17.50
C TYR A 172 3.21 -16.75 19.00
N ALA A 173 2.35 -17.65 19.46
CA ALA A 173 2.24 -18.03 20.87
C ALA A 173 3.44 -18.85 21.37
N ARG A 174 4.11 -19.62 20.50
CA ARG A 174 5.37 -20.31 20.82
C ARG A 174 6.56 -19.35 20.78
N ALA A 175 6.52 -18.32 19.94
CA ALA A 175 7.53 -17.27 19.88
C ALA A 175 7.43 -16.24 21.01
N GLY A 176 6.33 -16.23 21.78
CA GLY A 176 6.10 -15.25 22.83
C GLY A 176 5.61 -13.90 22.32
N LEU A 177 5.14 -13.84 21.06
CA LEU A 177 4.65 -12.60 20.44
C LEU A 177 3.21 -12.26 20.84
N ILE A 178 2.47 -13.26 21.34
CA ILE A 178 1.13 -13.10 21.91
C ILE A 178 1.01 -13.91 23.19
N ALA A 179 0.14 -13.46 24.10
CA ALA A 179 -0.21 -14.24 25.28
C ALA A 179 -0.92 -15.53 24.86
N ARG A 180 -0.52 -16.66 25.45
CA ARG A 180 -1.29 -17.89 25.36
C ARG A 180 -2.53 -17.75 26.23
N SER A 181 -3.69 -17.73 25.60
CA SER A 181 -4.92 -18.09 26.29
C SER A 181 -4.78 -19.55 26.74
N SER A 182 -5.36 -19.92 27.88
CA SER A 182 -5.17 -21.23 28.51
C SER A 182 -5.40 -22.42 27.53
N PRO A 183 -4.78 -23.61 27.72
CA PRO A 183 -4.85 -24.73 26.77
C PRO A 183 -6.26 -25.23 26.41
N SER A 184 -7.28 -24.80 27.16
CA SER A 184 -8.68 -25.19 26.99
C SER A 184 -9.54 -24.13 26.30
N GLU A 185 -9.02 -22.93 26.02
CA GLU A 185 -9.74 -21.96 25.20
C GLU A 185 -9.56 -22.35 23.72
N LEU A 186 -10.66 -22.84 23.13
CA LEU A 186 -10.72 -23.20 21.72
C LEU A 186 -10.17 -22.05 20.88
N ILE A 187 -9.02 -22.27 20.25
CA ILE A 187 -8.50 -21.40 19.19
C ILE A 187 -9.68 -21.13 18.24
N PRO A 188 -10.00 -19.86 17.92
CA PRO A 188 -11.09 -19.54 17.02
C PRO A 188 -10.83 -20.19 15.66
N ARG A 189 -11.36 -21.40 15.46
CA ARG A 189 -11.65 -21.93 14.14
C ARG A 189 -12.81 -21.07 13.68
N ALA A 190 -12.60 -20.25 12.67
CA ALA A 190 -13.63 -19.39 12.11
C ALA A 190 -14.90 -20.23 11.89
N GLY A 191 -15.88 -20.07 12.78
CA GLY A 191 -17.08 -20.87 12.80
C GLY A 191 -18.06 -20.29 11.81
N ARG A 192 -18.20 -20.96 10.67
CA ARG A 192 -19.48 -21.39 10.10
C ARG A 192 -20.69 -20.59 10.60
N THR A 193 -21.12 -19.60 9.81
CA THR A 193 -22.45 -19.00 9.92
C THR A 193 -23.51 -20.07 9.60
N ALA A 194 -23.92 -20.80 10.63
CA ALA A 194 -25.05 -21.71 10.54
C ALA A 194 -26.35 -20.90 10.43
N ARG A 195 -26.84 -20.81 9.19
CA ARG A 195 -28.24 -20.50 8.88
C ARG A 195 -29.08 -21.71 9.31
N GLY A 196 -29.91 -21.55 10.33
CA GLY A 196 -30.80 -22.61 10.83
C GLY A 196 -31.79 -22.06 11.85
N GLU A 197 -33.07 -22.33 11.61
CA GLU A 197 -34.26 -21.73 12.19
C GLU A 197 -34.51 -21.98 13.69
N ALA A 198 -35.17 -20.98 14.29
CA ALA A 198 -36.20 -21.05 15.33
C ALA A 198 -35.93 -21.77 16.67
N SER A 199 -35.83 -20.99 17.74
CA SER A 199 -36.81 -21.03 18.84
C SER A 199 -36.72 -19.78 19.73
N ARG A 200 -37.87 -19.17 19.97
CA ARG A 200 -38.10 -17.88 20.64
C ARG A 200 -38.48 -18.12 22.12
N PRO A 201 -37.82 -17.45 23.09
CA PRO A 201 -38.42 -17.21 24.41
C PRO A 201 -39.00 -15.78 24.51
N PRO A 202 -39.92 -15.53 25.44
CA PRO A 202 -40.74 -14.32 25.45
C PRO A 202 -39.97 -13.08 25.89
N ALA A 203 -40.44 -11.95 25.35
CA ALA A 203 -39.85 -10.63 25.49
C ALA A 203 -39.90 -10.11 26.93
N ILE A 204 -38.76 -9.62 27.41
CA ILE A 204 -38.69 -8.54 28.39
C ILE A 204 -37.98 -7.40 27.69
N THR A 205 -38.71 -6.31 27.46
CA THR A 205 -38.26 -5.07 26.85
C THR A 205 -37.43 -4.26 27.86
N PRO A 206 -36.18 -3.92 27.53
CA PRO A 206 -35.61 -2.65 27.95
C PRO A 206 -35.52 -1.70 26.76
N THR A 207 -35.90 -0.47 27.05
CA THR A 207 -35.98 0.73 26.22
C THR A 207 -34.70 0.96 25.38
N PRO A 208 -34.81 1.31 24.08
CA PRO A 208 -33.65 1.59 23.25
C PRO A 208 -33.01 2.92 23.66
N SER A 209 -31.78 2.84 24.16
CA SER A 209 -30.87 3.99 24.19
C SER A 209 -30.36 4.22 22.76
N ALA A 210 -30.70 5.38 22.20
CA ALA A 210 -30.41 5.74 20.83
C ALA A 210 -28.89 5.73 20.56
N ALA A 211 -28.47 4.86 19.65
CA ALA A 211 -27.16 4.98 19.01
C ALA A 211 -27.14 6.27 18.18
N PRO A 212 -26.04 7.05 18.19
CA PRO A 212 -25.95 8.23 17.36
C PRO A 212 -25.95 7.83 15.89
N GLU A 213 -26.93 8.38 15.18
CA GLU A 213 -27.10 8.32 13.74
C GLU A 213 -25.79 8.68 13.04
N SER A 214 -25.27 7.76 12.24
CA SER A 214 -24.01 7.96 11.51
C SER A 214 -24.17 9.15 10.57
N ALA A 215 -23.37 10.20 10.80
CA ALA A 215 -23.45 11.42 10.03
C ALA A 215 -23.25 11.16 8.51
N PRO A 216 -23.98 11.90 7.65
CA PRO A 216 -23.89 11.76 6.20
C PRO A 216 -22.44 11.97 5.73
N ALA A 217 -22.06 11.33 4.62
CA ALA A 217 -20.68 11.34 4.10
C ALA A 217 -20.07 12.75 3.95
N THR A 218 -20.91 13.76 3.72
CA THR A 218 -20.55 15.19 3.68
C THR A 218 -20.07 15.74 5.03
N ALA A 219 -20.67 15.31 6.14
CA ALA A 219 -20.26 15.73 7.48
C ALA A 219 -18.91 15.11 7.88
N ARG A 220 -18.68 13.83 7.52
CA ARG A 220 -17.37 13.16 7.71
C ARG A 220 -16.26 13.85 6.90
N ALA A 221 -16.54 14.22 5.66
CA ALA A 221 -15.60 14.97 4.83
C ALA A 221 -15.29 16.37 5.41
N ALA A 222 -16.28 17.05 5.99
CA ALA A 222 -16.07 18.36 6.62
C ALA A 222 -15.23 18.26 7.90
N THR A 223 -15.39 17.18 8.67
CA THR A 223 -14.58 16.90 9.87
C THR A 223 -13.15 16.54 9.48
N ALA A 224 -12.96 15.68 8.48
CA ALA A 224 -11.62 15.33 7.98
C ALA A 224 -10.86 16.56 7.44
N ARG A 225 -11.54 17.47 6.73
CA ARG A 225 -10.95 18.74 6.28
C ARG A 225 -10.50 19.63 7.45
N ARG A 226 -11.32 19.76 8.50
CA ARG A 226 -10.95 20.54 9.69
C ARG A 226 -9.76 19.93 10.45
N SER A 227 -9.71 18.60 10.56
CA SER A 227 -8.57 17.89 11.15
C SER A 227 -7.28 18.10 10.34
N LEU A 228 -7.36 18.06 9.01
CA LEU A 228 -6.22 18.33 8.14
C LEU A 228 -5.74 19.79 8.29
N GLU A 229 -6.64 20.77 8.29
CA GLU A 229 -6.28 22.17 8.49
C GLU A 229 -5.63 22.46 9.85
N GLN A 230 -6.03 21.70 10.89
CA GLN A 230 -5.41 21.81 12.21
C GLN A 230 -4.02 21.18 12.23
N ALA A 231 -3.82 20.07 11.51
CA ALA A 231 -2.52 19.43 11.33
C ALA A 231 -1.55 20.35 10.55
N GLU A 232 -2.01 20.93 9.44
CA GLU A 232 -1.24 21.87 8.61
C GLU A 232 -0.77 23.11 9.40
N ARG A 233 -1.62 23.62 10.32
CA ARG A 233 -1.24 24.71 11.23
C ARG A 233 -0.15 24.31 12.21
N ARG A 234 -0.17 23.07 12.73
CA ARG A 234 0.86 22.57 13.66
C ARG A 234 2.23 22.44 13.01
N VAL A 235 2.28 22.05 11.74
CA VAL A 235 3.54 21.85 11.00
C VAL A 235 4.02 23.09 10.25
N GLY A 236 3.38 24.24 10.45
CA GLY A 236 3.80 25.51 9.84
C GLY A 236 3.61 25.59 8.32
N LEU A 237 2.89 24.64 7.71
CA LEU A 237 2.64 24.61 6.26
C LEU A 237 1.63 25.67 5.81
N ARG A 238 0.91 26.29 6.75
CA ARG A 238 -0.08 27.33 6.47
C ARG A 238 0.10 28.49 7.44
N GLN A 239 0.75 29.57 7.00
CA GLN A 239 0.76 30.83 7.75
C GLN A 239 -0.63 31.49 7.64
N PRO A 240 -1.16 32.07 8.73
CA PRO A 240 -2.38 32.87 8.67
C PRO A 240 -2.09 34.12 7.84
N SER A 241 -2.86 34.31 6.76
CA SER A 241 -2.90 35.58 6.05
C SER A 241 -3.60 36.60 6.93
N THR A 242 -2.83 37.35 7.72
CA THR A 242 -3.23 38.65 8.26
C THR A 242 -2.66 39.75 7.39
N GLU A 243 -3.53 40.72 7.10
CA GLU A 243 -3.35 41.85 6.20
C GLU A 243 -2.16 42.76 6.51
N THR A 244 -1.71 43.42 5.43
CA THR A 244 -0.91 44.66 5.31
C THR A 244 0.60 44.58 5.60
N PRO A 245 1.47 44.67 4.57
CA PRO A 245 2.90 44.81 4.75
C PRO A 245 3.30 46.29 5.00
N PRO A 246 4.33 46.56 5.82
CA PRO A 246 5.02 47.86 5.81
C PRO A 246 5.83 48.01 4.51
N PRO A 247 6.06 49.24 4.02
CA PRO A 247 6.90 49.47 2.86
C PRO A 247 8.37 49.24 3.22
N ASP A 248 9.14 48.81 2.22
CA ASP A 248 10.60 48.66 2.19
C ASP A 248 11.18 47.36 2.77
N SER A 249 11.13 46.30 1.97
CA SER A 249 12.28 45.40 1.83
C SER A 249 12.33 44.77 0.44
N ASP A 250 13.17 45.33 -0.42
CA ASP A 250 13.53 44.79 -1.73
C ASP A 250 14.40 43.53 -1.58
N LEU A 251 13.80 42.33 -1.67
CA LEU A 251 14.47 41.13 -2.19
C LEU A 251 13.44 40.12 -2.77
N PRO A 252 13.56 39.66 -4.02
CA PRO A 252 12.60 38.75 -4.63
C PRO A 252 12.88 37.30 -4.22
N VAL A 253 12.04 36.73 -3.35
CA VAL A 253 11.98 35.27 -3.18
C VAL A 253 11.24 34.68 -4.38
N SER A 254 12.02 34.26 -5.36
CA SER A 254 11.58 33.58 -6.57
C SER A 254 10.98 32.22 -6.19
N THR A 255 9.67 32.15 -5.95
CA THR A 255 8.92 30.90 -6.01
C THR A 255 8.91 30.45 -7.47
N ARG A 256 9.97 29.75 -7.88
CA ARG A 256 10.07 29.11 -9.19
C ARG A 256 8.96 28.07 -9.29
N SER A 257 7.80 28.51 -9.76
CA SER A 257 6.73 27.66 -10.25
C SER A 257 7.33 26.84 -11.39
N THR A 258 7.70 25.59 -11.09
CA THR A 258 8.27 24.70 -12.09
C THR A 258 7.23 24.48 -13.19
N LEU A 259 7.63 24.69 -14.44
CA LEU A 259 6.82 24.39 -15.62
C LEU A 259 6.42 22.91 -15.64
N ALA A 260 5.33 22.60 -16.33
CA ALA A 260 4.84 21.24 -16.52
C ALA A 260 5.95 20.33 -17.08
N SER A 261 6.08 19.13 -16.51
CA SER A 261 7.05 18.14 -16.98
C SER A 261 6.61 17.46 -18.27
N ASP A 262 7.56 16.92 -19.03
CA ASP A 262 7.29 16.19 -20.28
C ASP A 262 6.35 15.00 -20.08
N ALA A 263 6.44 14.33 -18.93
CA ALA A 263 5.53 13.24 -18.56
C ALA A 263 4.08 13.73 -18.44
N GLN A 264 3.86 14.90 -17.82
CA GLN A 264 2.54 15.50 -17.70
C GLN A 264 1.99 15.95 -19.07
N LEU A 265 2.82 16.58 -19.90
CA LEU A 265 2.42 16.97 -21.26
C LEU A 265 2.05 15.75 -22.11
N GLY A 266 2.81 14.65 -22.00
CA GLY A 266 2.51 13.39 -22.67
C GLY A 266 1.23 12.72 -22.18
N LEU A 267 0.88 12.85 -20.90
CA LEU A 267 -0.39 12.36 -20.38
C LEU A 267 -1.58 13.19 -20.89
N ILE A 268 -1.45 14.53 -20.90
CA ILE A 268 -2.46 15.43 -21.47
C ILE A 268 -2.71 15.08 -22.94
N THR A 269 -1.66 14.88 -23.74
CA THR A 269 -1.81 14.46 -25.15
C THR A 269 -2.59 13.15 -25.28
N ARG A 270 -2.28 12.14 -24.45
CA ARG A 270 -2.97 10.84 -24.51
C ARG A 270 -4.45 10.95 -24.16
N LEU A 271 -4.81 11.72 -23.14
CA LEU A 271 -6.21 11.91 -22.73
C LEU A 271 -7.02 12.66 -23.79
N ILE A 272 -6.45 13.71 -24.41
CA ILE A 272 -7.09 14.42 -25.53
C ILE A 272 -7.35 13.46 -26.70
N THR A 273 -6.38 12.60 -27.05
CA THR A 273 -6.54 11.61 -28.12
C THR A 273 -7.59 10.56 -27.76
N HIS A 274 -7.62 10.09 -26.51
CA HIS A 274 -8.62 9.13 -26.03
C HIS A 274 -10.05 9.70 -26.15
N LEU A 275 -10.28 10.90 -25.63
CA LEU A 275 -11.59 11.57 -25.68
C LEU A 275 -12.06 11.85 -27.12
N ARG A 276 -11.13 12.06 -28.05
CA ARG A 276 -11.47 12.22 -29.47
C ARG A 276 -11.85 10.91 -30.16
N ASN A 277 -11.34 9.78 -29.67
CA ASN A 277 -11.52 8.47 -30.27
C ASN A 277 -12.67 7.68 -29.63
N SER A 278 -13.24 8.12 -28.50
CA SER A 278 -14.41 7.49 -27.92
C SER A 278 -15.63 7.70 -28.82
N GLU A 279 -16.22 6.61 -29.31
CA GLU A 279 -17.30 6.60 -30.33
C GLU A 279 -18.66 7.11 -29.81
N ASP A 280 -18.79 7.37 -28.50
CA ASP A 280 -20.09 7.49 -27.81
C ASP A 280 -20.63 8.91 -27.58
N ALA A 281 -20.05 9.97 -28.15
CA ALA A 281 -20.70 11.28 -28.14
C ALA A 281 -20.25 12.13 -29.33
N THR A 282 -21.24 12.68 -30.05
CA THR A 282 -21.18 13.94 -30.82
C THR A 282 -19.80 14.60 -30.83
N SER A 283 -18.94 14.21 -31.79
CA SER A 283 -17.55 14.69 -31.91
C SER A 283 -17.38 16.21 -31.76
N LYS A 284 -18.43 16.98 -32.10
CA LYS A 284 -18.51 18.44 -31.91
C LYS A 284 -18.67 18.88 -30.44
N GLU A 285 -19.45 18.18 -29.63
CA GLU A 285 -19.66 18.50 -28.21
C GLU A 285 -18.40 18.19 -27.40
N THR A 286 -17.75 17.05 -27.66
CA THR A 286 -16.46 16.71 -27.04
C THR A 286 -15.37 17.71 -27.43
N ALA A 287 -15.32 18.14 -28.70
CA ALA A 287 -14.40 19.19 -29.13
C ALA A 287 -14.65 20.52 -28.41
N ALA A 288 -15.92 20.95 -28.31
CA ALA A 288 -16.29 22.17 -27.60
C ALA A 288 -15.96 22.10 -26.09
N ALA A 289 -16.18 20.95 -25.45
CA ALA A 289 -15.83 20.72 -24.05
C ALA A 289 -14.31 20.78 -23.80
N LEU A 290 -13.52 20.17 -24.70
CA LEU A 290 -12.05 20.25 -24.65
C LEU A 290 -11.56 21.69 -24.81
N ASP A 291 -12.11 22.45 -25.74
CA ASP A 291 -11.70 23.85 -25.97
C ASP A 291 -12.11 24.76 -24.81
N ALA A 292 -13.32 24.58 -24.25
CA ALA A 292 -13.76 25.30 -23.07
C ALA A 292 -12.88 24.99 -21.84
N LEU A 293 -12.49 23.72 -21.66
CA LEU A 293 -11.56 23.33 -20.61
C LEU A 293 -10.17 23.94 -20.83
N GLY A 294 -9.66 23.88 -22.06
CA GLY A 294 -8.37 24.46 -22.41
C GLY A 294 -8.28 25.96 -22.18
N ALA A 295 -9.34 26.71 -22.49
CA ALA A 295 -9.41 28.15 -22.28
C ALA A 295 -9.16 28.54 -20.81
N ARG A 296 -9.61 27.72 -19.84
CA ARG A 296 -9.36 27.93 -18.40
C ARG A 296 -7.88 27.85 -18.02
N PHE A 297 -7.07 27.21 -18.85
CA PHE A 297 -5.62 27.06 -18.69
C PHE A 297 -4.82 27.85 -19.73
N GLY A 298 -5.45 28.75 -20.49
CA GLY A 298 -4.80 29.56 -21.52
C GLY A 298 -4.49 28.81 -22.83
N ILE A 299 -5.19 27.72 -23.12
CA ILE A 299 -5.04 26.89 -24.32
C ILE A 299 -6.30 27.02 -25.18
N ALA A 300 -6.26 27.89 -26.20
CA ALA A 300 -7.46 28.30 -26.95
C ALA A 300 -8.08 27.22 -27.86
N SER A 301 -7.29 26.24 -28.31
CA SER A 301 -7.75 25.18 -29.23
C SER A 301 -7.16 23.84 -28.79
N MET A 302 -7.61 23.34 -27.64
CA MET A 302 -7.12 22.08 -27.09
C MET A 302 -7.56 20.88 -27.92
N SER A 303 -8.76 20.95 -28.52
CA SER A 303 -9.32 19.90 -29.37
C SER A 303 -8.52 19.68 -30.67
N SER A 304 -7.68 20.64 -31.08
CA SER A 304 -6.85 20.57 -32.29
C SER A 304 -5.44 20.02 -32.03
N LEU A 305 -5.03 19.85 -30.77
CA LEU A 305 -3.70 19.33 -30.43
C LEU A 305 -3.60 17.85 -30.80
N ARG A 306 -2.53 17.47 -31.50
CA ARG A 306 -2.32 16.09 -32.00
C ARG A 306 -1.08 15.43 -31.43
N SER A 307 -0.11 16.22 -31.00
CA SER A 307 1.18 15.74 -30.52
C SER A 307 1.59 16.41 -29.22
N THR A 308 2.50 15.78 -28.48
CA THR A 308 3.12 16.39 -27.29
C THR A 308 3.90 17.66 -27.64
N ALA A 309 4.44 17.76 -28.87
CA ALA A 309 5.07 18.98 -29.36
C ALA A 309 4.07 20.14 -29.50
N ASP A 310 2.84 19.88 -29.98
CA ASP A 310 1.79 20.90 -30.05
C ASP A 310 1.36 21.37 -28.65
N VAL A 311 1.17 20.42 -27.72
CA VAL A 311 0.85 20.75 -26.33
C VAL A 311 1.97 21.58 -25.71
N ARG A 312 3.24 21.21 -25.91
CA ARG A 312 4.39 21.97 -25.39
C ARG A 312 4.44 23.39 -25.95
N ARG A 313 4.17 23.57 -27.25
CA ARG A 313 4.17 24.88 -27.90
C ARG A 313 3.09 25.80 -27.33
N VAL A 314 1.86 25.29 -27.20
CA VAL A 314 0.69 26.08 -26.77
C VAL A 314 0.64 26.22 -25.24
N ALA A 315 1.16 25.26 -24.48
CA ALA A 315 1.15 25.21 -23.03
C ALA A 315 2.51 25.59 -22.41
N SER A 316 3.30 26.43 -23.09
CA SER A 316 4.66 26.83 -22.66
C SER A 316 4.69 27.55 -21.29
N ARG A 317 3.55 28.08 -20.84
CA ARG A 317 3.37 28.73 -19.53
C ARG A 317 2.63 27.86 -18.50
N LEU A 318 2.33 26.61 -18.86
CA LEU A 318 1.58 25.72 -17.97
C LEU A 318 2.49 25.27 -16.82
N THR A 319 2.08 25.56 -15.60
CA THR A 319 2.80 25.15 -14.39
C THR A 319 2.51 23.68 -14.08
N LYS A 320 3.36 23.00 -13.29
CA LYS A 320 3.08 21.61 -12.87
C LYS A 320 1.73 21.45 -12.18
N ARG A 321 1.33 22.44 -11.37
CA ARG A 321 0.05 22.45 -10.66
C ARG A 321 -1.13 22.54 -11.63
N HIS A 322 -1.08 23.48 -12.58
CA HIS A 322 -2.12 23.63 -13.59
C HIS A 322 -2.20 22.40 -14.51
N ALA A 323 -1.06 21.79 -14.84
CA ALA A 323 -1.03 20.55 -15.61
C ALA A 323 -1.74 19.40 -14.87
N MET A 324 -1.54 19.26 -13.55
CA MET A 324 -2.23 18.23 -12.77
C MET A 324 -3.74 18.47 -12.73
N GLN A 325 -4.18 19.71 -12.47
CA GLN A 325 -5.60 20.07 -12.47
C GLN A 325 -6.26 19.83 -13.83
N LEU A 326 -5.54 20.10 -14.93
CA LEU A 326 -6.02 19.82 -16.28
C LEU A 326 -6.16 18.30 -16.51
N ILE A 327 -5.20 17.49 -16.06
CA ILE A 327 -5.27 16.02 -16.13
C ILE A 327 -6.51 15.50 -15.39
N ASP A 328 -6.76 15.97 -14.17
CA ASP A 328 -7.92 15.56 -13.37
C ASP A 328 -9.24 15.90 -14.07
N HIS A 329 -9.34 17.09 -14.67
CA HIS A 329 -10.52 17.48 -15.44
C HIS A 329 -10.71 16.64 -16.71
N LEU A 330 -9.63 16.32 -17.44
CA LEU A 330 -9.69 15.46 -18.62
C LEU A 330 -10.12 14.03 -18.27
N ASN A 331 -9.66 13.50 -17.14
CA ASN A 331 -10.12 12.21 -16.63
C ASN A 331 -11.62 12.24 -16.29
N GLY A 332 -12.12 13.34 -15.72
CA GLY A 332 -13.54 13.50 -15.42
C GLY A 332 -14.46 13.58 -16.65
N LEU A 333 -13.91 13.95 -17.81
CA LEU A 333 -14.63 13.91 -19.10
C LEU A 333 -14.62 12.52 -19.75
N THR A 334 -13.76 11.61 -19.27
CA THR A 334 -13.69 10.26 -19.81
C THR A 334 -14.85 9.47 -19.22
N PRO A 335 -15.80 8.94 -20.01
CA PRO A 335 -16.89 8.15 -19.48
C PRO A 335 -16.28 6.96 -18.73
N THR A 336 -16.44 6.97 -17.40
CA THR A 336 -16.00 5.88 -16.54
C THR A 336 -16.87 4.70 -16.92
N GLY A 337 -16.30 3.67 -17.54
CA GLY A 337 -17.00 2.43 -17.88
C GLY A 337 -17.53 1.74 -16.62
N GLN A 338 -18.73 2.11 -16.19
CA GLN A 338 -19.69 1.28 -15.47
C GLN A 338 -20.78 0.96 -16.50
N ALA A 339 -21.07 -0.28 -16.91
CA ALA A 339 -20.98 -1.55 -16.21
C ALA A 339 -20.51 -2.68 -17.14
N GLN A 340 -19.47 -3.40 -16.75
CA GLN A 340 -19.40 -4.83 -17.05
C GLN A 340 -20.00 -5.58 -15.85
N ALA A 341 -21.03 -6.37 -16.15
CA ALA A 341 -21.76 -7.31 -15.27
C ALA A 341 -22.76 -6.71 -14.25
N ALA A 342 -23.97 -6.44 -14.73
CA ALA A 342 -25.21 -6.88 -14.09
C ALA A 342 -26.16 -7.38 -15.19
#